data_AF-A0A7S1HHG0-F1
#
_entry.id   AF-A0A7S1HHG0-F1
#
_cell.length_a   1.000
_cell.length_b   1.000
_cell.length_c   1.000
_cell.angle_alpha   90.00
_cell.angle_beta   90.00
_cell.angle_gamma   90.00
#
_symmetry.space_group_name_H-M   'P 1'
#
loop_
_entity.id
_entity.type
_entity.pdbx_description
1 polymer ?
#
loop_
_entity_poly.entity_id
_entity_poly.type
_entity_poly.pdbx_seq_one_letter_code
_entity_poly.pdbx_strand_id
1 'polypeptide(L)'
;LGELAERWRSLVVGGGKELVPGQVTRNLEDLGPIPPPSEPRRRAMWVAAMMHPIPAKSQPLSIRPARQVFYNKWSGMMAAAMNSGRMYSGYGVPVATRPSVLAAPTARKCVEIVTHAIQTSIAHLDGSEPLWEATRGGS
;
A
#
# COMPACT_ATOMS: atom_id res chain seq x y z
N LEU A 1 -7.30 12.16 3.14
CA LEU A 1 -6.71 10.83 3.42
C LEU A 1 -7.62 9.90 4.25
N GLY A 2 -8.30 10.37 5.31
CA GLY A 2 -9.17 9.49 6.12
C GLY A 2 -10.31 8.87 5.30
N GLU A 3 -11.11 9.70 4.62
CA GLU A 3 -12.21 9.23 3.76
C GLU A 3 -11.72 8.33 2.62
N LEU A 4 -10.58 8.66 2.01
CA LEU A 4 -9.97 7.81 0.98
C LEU A 4 -9.58 6.44 1.53
N ALA A 5 -9.00 6.38 2.74
CA ALA A 5 -8.66 5.12 3.40
C ALA A 5 -9.90 4.27 3.68
N GLU A 6 -10.98 4.89 4.16
CA GLU A 6 -12.25 4.20 4.41
C GLU A 6 -12.92 3.71 3.13
N ARG A 7 -12.91 4.53 2.07
CA ARG A 7 -13.44 4.13 0.76
C ARG A 7 -12.69 2.94 0.19
N TRP A 8 -11.36 3.00 0.21
CA TRP A 8 -10.51 1.91 -0.23
C TRP A 8 -10.78 0.63 0.57
N ARG A 9 -10.84 0.72 1.90
CA ARG A 9 -11.15 -0.41 2.80
C ARG A 9 -12.48 -1.05 2.44
N SER A 10 -13.51 -0.23 2.21
CA SER A 10 -14.85 -0.71 1.87
C SER A 10 -14.86 -1.47 0.54
N LEU A 11 -14.11 -0.99 -0.45
CA LEU A 11 -13.99 -1.68 -1.75
C LEU A 11 -13.21 -2.99 -1.64
N VAL A 12 -12.10 -3.00 -0.89
CA VAL A 12 -11.28 -4.22 -0.72
C VAL A 12 -12.05 -5.30 0.05
N VAL A 13 -12.60 -4.94 1.20
CA VAL A 13 -13.30 -5.89 2.08
C VAL A 13 -14.66 -6.28 1.47
N GLY A 14 -15.47 -5.30 1.09
CA GLY A 14 -16.80 -5.54 0.53
C GLY A 14 -16.77 -6.22 -0.85
N GLY A 15 -15.73 -5.98 -1.64
CA GLY A 15 -15.52 -6.63 -2.93
C GLY A 15 -14.83 -8.00 -2.86
N GLY A 16 -14.52 -8.50 -1.66
CA GLY A 16 -13.79 -9.76 -1.48
C GLY A 16 -12.43 -9.77 -2.17
N LYS A 17 -11.79 -8.60 -2.31
CA LYS A 17 -10.52 -8.42 -3.04
C LYS A 17 -9.29 -8.63 -2.15
N GLU A 18 -9.48 -9.00 -0.90
CA GLU A 18 -8.41 -9.37 0.01
C GLU A 18 -7.61 -10.57 -0.52
N LEU A 19 -6.28 -10.43 -0.64
CA LEU A 19 -5.36 -11.52 -0.98
C LEU A 19 -5.39 -12.64 0.06
N VAL A 20 -5.59 -12.28 1.34
CA VAL A 20 -5.79 -13.22 2.45
C VAL A 20 -7.03 -12.78 3.22
N PRO A 21 -8.04 -13.63 3.45
CA PRO A 21 -9.25 -13.24 4.17
C PRO A 21 -8.96 -12.58 5.54
N GLY A 22 -9.62 -11.45 5.79
CA GLY A 22 -9.50 -10.65 7.01
C GLY A 22 -8.15 -9.95 7.18
N GLN A 23 -7.32 -9.85 6.14
CA GLN A 23 -6.01 -9.20 6.24
C GLN A 23 -6.10 -7.71 6.57
N VAL A 24 -7.11 -7.00 6.05
CA VAL A 24 -7.22 -5.55 6.26
C VAL A 24 -7.56 -5.30 7.71
N THR A 25 -8.45 -6.10 8.30
CA THR A 25 -8.78 -6.03 9.73
C THR A 25 -7.53 -6.25 10.60
N ARG A 26 -6.77 -7.32 10.35
CA ARG A 26 -5.51 -7.58 11.10
C ARG A 26 -4.49 -6.46 10.95
N ASN A 27 -4.33 -5.92 9.73
CA ASN A 27 -3.44 -4.78 9.51
C ASN A 27 -3.87 -3.56 10.33
N LEU A 28 -5.17 -3.30 10.44
CA LEU A 28 -5.70 -2.17 11.21
C LEU A 28 -5.51 -2.36 12.72
N GLU A 29 -5.66 -3.60 13.21
CA GLU A 29 -5.35 -3.96 14.61
C GLU A 29 -3.88 -3.69 14.93
N ASP A 30 -2.96 -4.10 14.04
CA ASP A 30 -1.52 -3.87 14.21
C ASP A 30 -1.12 -2.38 14.09
N LEU A 31 -1.78 -1.63 13.20
CA LEU A 31 -1.48 -0.22 12.95
C LEU A 31 -2.07 0.72 14.00
N GLY A 32 -3.14 0.30 14.68
CA GLY A 32 -3.90 1.14 15.60
C GLY A 32 -4.71 2.25 14.90
N PRO A 33 -5.22 3.23 15.65
CA PRO A 33 -6.09 4.26 15.11
C PRO A 33 -5.37 5.16 14.10
N ILE A 34 -6.13 5.68 13.12
CA ILE A 34 -5.59 6.62 12.15
C ILE A 34 -5.05 7.89 12.86
N PRO A 35 -3.80 8.31 12.63
CA PRO A 35 -3.23 9.53 13.24
C PRO A 35 -4.04 10.79 12.89
N PRO A 36 -4.11 11.83 13.74
CA PRO A 36 -4.96 13.01 13.50
C PRO A 36 -4.56 13.81 12.24
N PRO A 37 -5.43 14.68 11.70
CA PRO A 37 -5.11 15.48 10.50
C PRO A 37 -3.93 16.44 10.68
N SER A 38 -3.66 16.86 11.93
CA SER A 38 -2.50 17.68 12.32
C SER A 38 -1.16 16.96 12.18
N GLU A 39 -1.16 15.63 11.95
CA GLU A 39 0.03 14.82 11.76
C GLU A 39 0.07 14.19 10.35
N PRO A 40 0.16 15.00 9.28
CA PRO A 40 -0.03 14.55 7.91
C PRO A 40 0.97 13.48 7.48
N ARG A 41 2.23 13.55 7.95
CA ARG A 41 3.24 12.52 7.65
C ARG A 41 2.90 11.18 8.29
N ARG A 42 2.54 11.17 9.58
CA ARG A 42 2.15 9.93 10.28
C ARG A 42 0.89 9.32 9.65
N ARG A 43 -0.10 10.15 9.33
CA ARG A 43 -1.32 9.71 8.62
C ARG A 43 -1.01 9.12 7.24
N ALA A 44 -0.13 9.75 6.45
CA ALA A 44 0.29 9.21 5.16
C ALA A 44 1.00 7.85 5.30
N MET A 45 1.92 7.72 6.27
CA MET A 45 2.60 6.46 6.56
C MET A 45 1.63 5.36 7.01
N TRP A 46 0.64 5.70 7.84
CA TRP A 46 -0.41 4.79 8.28
C TRP A 46 -1.22 4.26 7.09
N VAL A 47 -1.67 5.14 6.18
CA VAL A 47 -2.43 4.74 4.98
C VAL A 47 -1.57 3.88 4.05
N ALA A 48 -0.31 4.27 3.81
CA ALA A 48 0.61 3.49 2.99
C ALA A 48 0.87 2.09 3.58
N ALA A 49 0.93 1.96 4.91
CA ALA A 49 1.09 0.67 5.58
C ALA A 49 -0.18 -0.19 5.52
N MET A 50 -1.36 0.42 5.66
CA MET A 50 -2.64 -0.28 5.52
C MET A 50 -2.78 -0.92 4.13
N MET A 51 -2.41 -0.16 3.08
CA MET A 51 -2.49 -0.58 1.67
C MET A 51 -1.47 -1.66 1.29
N HIS A 52 -0.37 -1.78 2.04
CA HIS A 52 0.71 -2.73 1.78
C HIS A 52 0.80 -3.73 2.94
N PRO A 53 0.15 -4.90 2.85
CA PRO A 53 0.23 -5.89 3.92
C PRO A 53 1.69 -6.23 4.20
N ILE A 54 2.09 -6.14 5.47
CA ILE A 54 3.33 -6.74 5.93
C ILE A 54 3.14 -8.25 5.74
N PRO A 55 4.03 -8.99 5.06
CA PRO A 55 3.80 -10.40 4.77
C PRO A 55 3.57 -11.18 6.07
N ALA A 56 2.34 -11.67 6.24
CA ALA A 56 1.81 -12.17 7.51
C ALA A 56 2.41 -13.49 8.03
N LYS A 57 3.50 -14.03 7.44
CA LYS A 57 4.01 -15.38 7.80
C LYS A 57 5.54 -15.60 7.77
N SER A 58 6.38 -14.57 7.80
CA SER A 58 7.83 -14.84 8.00
C SER A 58 8.60 -13.73 8.71
N GLN A 59 8.36 -13.57 10.02
CA GLN A 59 9.38 -13.71 11.07
C GLN A 59 8.95 -13.01 12.39
N PRO A 60 9.48 -13.45 13.54
CA PRO A 60 9.16 -12.88 14.85
C PRO A 60 9.58 -11.41 14.94
N LEU A 61 8.78 -10.64 15.67
CA LEU A 61 8.93 -9.23 16.04
C LEU A 61 10.14 -8.94 16.97
N SER A 62 11.21 -9.73 16.91
CA SER A 62 12.40 -9.48 17.69
C SER A 62 13.46 -8.73 16.87
N ILE A 63 13.60 -7.46 17.22
CA ILE A 63 14.82 -6.65 17.18
C ILE A 63 15.14 -5.96 15.83
N ARG A 64 15.24 -4.63 15.92
CA ARG A 64 15.71 -3.72 14.85
C ARG A 64 17.12 -4.14 14.39
N PRO A 65 17.48 -4.05 13.09
CA PRO A 65 17.26 -2.88 12.23
C PRO A 65 16.21 -3.18 11.17
N ALA A 66 14.94 -3.02 11.54
CA ALA A 66 13.78 -3.29 10.68
C ALA A 66 13.85 -2.52 9.36
N ARG A 67 14.58 -1.40 9.28
CA ARG A 67 14.72 -0.64 8.04
C ARG A 67 15.51 -1.39 6.97
N GLN A 68 16.65 -2.00 7.31
CA GLN A 68 17.54 -2.63 6.32
C GLN A 68 17.04 -4.00 5.88
N VAL A 69 16.52 -4.81 6.81
CA VAL A 69 15.94 -6.11 6.48
C VAL A 69 14.64 -5.94 5.68
N PHE A 70 13.82 -4.94 6.03
CA PHE A 70 12.70 -4.52 5.21
C PHE A 70 13.19 -4.08 3.83
N TYR A 71 14.15 -3.16 3.74
CA TYR A 71 14.67 -2.68 2.45
C TYR A 71 15.21 -3.81 1.57
N ASN A 72 15.95 -4.78 2.13
CA ASN A 72 16.54 -5.88 1.38
C ASN A 72 15.48 -6.86 0.87
N LYS A 73 14.51 -7.27 1.71
CA LYS A 73 13.39 -8.14 1.27
C LYS A 73 12.49 -7.41 0.29
N TRP A 74 12.29 -6.12 0.49
CA TRP A 74 11.42 -5.28 -0.31
C TRP A 74 12.05 -4.96 -1.68
N SER A 75 13.36 -4.74 -1.73
CA SER A 75 14.14 -4.66 -2.97
C SER A 75 14.10 -5.98 -3.75
N GLY A 76 14.15 -7.13 -3.07
CA GLY A 76 13.97 -8.44 -3.71
C GLY A 76 12.56 -8.61 -4.31
N MET A 77 11.53 -8.21 -3.56
CA MET A 77 10.15 -8.17 -4.07
C MET A 77 10.00 -7.18 -5.23
N MET A 78 10.72 -6.05 -5.22
CA MET A 78 10.71 -5.11 -6.33
C MET A 78 11.42 -5.61 -7.56
N ALA A 79 12.57 -6.26 -7.40
CA ALA A 79 13.24 -6.94 -8.51
C ALA A 79 12.32 -8.01 -9.12
N ALA A 80 11.61 -8.78 -8.29
CA ALA A 80 10.63 -9.76 -8.77
C ALA A 80 9.42 -9.11 -9.46
N ALA A 81 8.89 -8.01 -8.91
CA ALA A 81 7.80 -7.22 -9.50
C ALA A 81 8.21 -6.56 -10.82
N MET A 82 9.42 -6.02 -10.91
CA MET A 82 9.97 -5.45 -12.15
C MET A 82 10.20 -6.55 -13.20
N ASN A 83 10.77 -7.70 -12.81
CA ASN A 83 11.01 -8.83 -13.72
C ASN A 83 9.73 -9.54 -14.17
N SER A 84 8.67 -9.50 -13.37
CA SER A 84 7.36 -10.10 -13.71
C SER A 84 6.41 -9.12 -14.39
N GLY A 85 6.83 -7.86 -14.60
CA GLY A 85 5.95 -6.82 -15.13
C GLY A 85 4.77 -6.48 -14.20
N ARG A 86 4.85 -6.77 -12.89
CA ARG A 86 3.84 -6.44 -11.88
C ARG A 86 4.32 -5.32 -10.97
N MET A 87 4.34 -4.08 -11.46
CA MET A 87 4.73 -2.89 -10.67
C MET A 87 3.70 -2.49 -9.60
N TYR A 88 2.56 -3.17 -9.51
CA TYR A 88 1.47 -2.86 -8.61
C TYR A 88 1.05 -4.12 -7.83
N SER A 89 0.60 -3.94 -6.59
CA SER A 89 0.01 -5.01 -5.81
C SER A 89 -1.33 -5.46 -6.42
N GLY A 90 -1.86 -6.62 -5.98
CA GLY A 90 -3.19 -7.11 -6.38
C GLY A 90 -4.36 -6.16 -6.03
N TYR A 91 -4.09 -5.04 -5.35
CA TYR A 91 -5.04 -3.97 -5.05
C TYR A 91 -4.93 -2.77 -5.99
N GLY A 92 -4.04 -2.78 -6.98
CA GLY A 92 -3.79 -1.61 -7.83
C GLY A 92 -3.01 -0.48 -7.16
N VAL A 93 -2.26 -0.81 -6.11
CA VAL A 93 -1.35 0.13 -5.46
C VAL A 93 0.06 -0.03 -6.02
N PRO A 94 0.73 1.05 -6.47
CA PRO A 94 2.13 0.95 -6.90
C PRO A 94 2.98 0.37 -5.78
N VAL A 95 3.78 -0.66 -6.08
CA VAL A 95 4.65 -1.28 -5.08
C VAL A 95 5.55 -0.18 -4.48
N ALA A 96 6.09 0.73 -5.29
CA ALA A 96 6.90 1.87 -4.86
C ALA A 96 6.25 2.87 -3.86
N THR A 97 4.96 2.79 -3.52
CA THR A 97 4.33 3.78 -2.64
C THR A 97 5.04 3.90 -1.29
N ARG A 98 5.32 2.77 -0.61
CA ARG A 98 5.95 2.78 0.73
C ARG A 98 7.38 3.36 0.76
N PRO A 99 8.35 2.95 -0.10
CA PRO A 99 9.67 3.59 -0.11
C PRO A 99 9.59 5.05 -0.55
N SER A 100 8.71 5.42 -1.49
CA SER A 100 8.54 6.82 -1.89
C SER A 100 8.04 7.68 -0.73
N VAL A 101 7.13 7.17 0.11
CA VAL A 101 6.70 7.86 1.33
C VAL A 101 7.81 7.97 2.36
N LEU A 102 8.62 6.92 2.55
CA LEU A 102 9.75 6.92 3.48
C LEU A 102 10.90 7.83 3.05
N ALA A 103 11.11 7.99 1.73
CA ALA A 103 12.13 8.85 1.14
C ALA A 103 11.65 10.29 0.92
N ALA A 104 10.34 10.55 1.04
CA ALA A 104 9.77 11.87 0.78
C ALA A 104 10.33 12.93 1.75
N PRO A 105 10.85 14.05 1.22
CA PRO A 105 11.54 15.06 2.04
C PRO A 105 10.60 15.77 3.01
N THR A 106 9.32 15.91 2.65
CA THR A 106 8.33 16.68 3.41
C THR A 106 7.07 15.88 3.68
N ALA A 107 6.32 16.28 4.72
CA ALA A 107 5.01 15.70 5.01
C ALA A 107 4.02 15.89 3.84
N ARG A 108 4.04 17.06 3.19
CA ARG A 108 3.27 17.34 1.98
C ARG A 108 3.55 16.31 0.89
N LYS A 109 4.83 16.02 0.63
CA LYS A 109 5.19 15.04 -0.40
C LYS A 109 4.75 13.62 -0.04
N CYS A 110 4.82 13.24 1.24
CA CYS A 110 4.24 11.97 1.70
C CYS A 110 2.73 11.89 1.38
N VAL A 111 1.98 12.97 1.67
CA VAL A 111 0.53 13.03 1.41
C VAL A 111 0.23 12.96 -0.08
N GLU A 112 0.97 13.68 -0.93
CA GLU A 112 0.79 13.65 -2.39
C GLU A 112 0.97 12.23 -2.95
N ILE A 113 2.07 11.56 -2.55
CA ILE A 113 2.38 10.19 -3.01
C ILE A 113 1.26 9.22 -2.61
N VAL A 114 0.82 9.27 -1.35
CA VAL A 114 -0.21 8.37 -0.84
C VAL A 114 -1.57 8.67 -1.44
N THR A 115 -1.91 9.95 -1.60
CA THR A 115 -3.18 10.37 -2.20
C THR A 115 -3.29 9.86 -3.63
N HIS A 116 -2.23 10.03 -4.42
CA HIS A 116 -2.18 9.48 -5.77
C HIS A 116 -2.32 7.95 -5.77
N ALA A 117 -1.51 7.26 -4.95
CA ALA A 117 -1.53 5.81 -4.88
C ALA A 117 -2.90 5.23 -4.49
N ILE A 118 -3.57 5.82 -3.49
CA ILE A 118 -4.88 5.33 -3.02
C ILE A 118 -6.00 5.65 -4.01
N GLN A 119 -5.95 6.80 -4.68
CA GLN A 119 -6.92 7.14 -5.72
C GLN A 119 -6.81 6.20 -6.91
N THR A 120 -5.60 5.92 -7.38
CA THR A 120 -5.37 4.94 -8.47
C THR A 120 -5.87 3.55 -8.08
N SER A 121 -5.61 3.13 -6.83
CA SER A 121 -6.09 1.85 -6.33
C SER A 121 -7.61 1.79 -6.21
N ILE A 122 -8.26 2.86 -5.74
CA ILE A 122 -9.73 2.96 -5.70
C ILE A 122 -10.31 2.86 -7.11
N ALA A 123 -9.77 3.62 -8.07
CA ALA A 123 -10.23 3.61 -9.45
C ALA A 123 -10.10 2.22 -10.09
N HIS A 124 -9.05 1.48 -9.73
CA HIS A 124 -8.94 0.09 -10.13
C HIS A 124 -10.00 -0.81 -9.47
N LEU A 125 -10.17 -0.69 -8.15
CA LEU A 125 -11.05 -1.55 -7.37
C LEU A 125 -12.53 -1.34 -7.69
N ASP A 126 -12.94 -0.13 -8.05
CA ASP A 126 -14.31 0.18 -8.48
C ASP A 126 -14.55 -0.01 -9.98
N GLY A 127 -13.50 -0.37 -10.74
CA GLY A 127 -13.58 -0.66 -12.17
C GLY A 127 -13.66 0.57 -13.06
N SER A 128 -13.50 1.79 -12.52
CA SER A 128 -13.45 3.01 -13.34
C SER A 128 -12.19 3.11 -14.19
N GLU A 129 -11.09 2.48 -13.76
CA GLU A 129 -9.84 2.38 -14.52
C GLU A 129 -9.34 0.93 -14.52
N PRO A 130 -8.85 0.39 -15.65
CA PRO A 130 -8.20 -0.91 -15.63
C PRO A 130 -6.91 -0.87 -14.80
N LEU A 131 -6.54 -2.01 -14.20
CA LEU A 131 -5.15 -2.17 -13.76
C LEU A 131 -4.33 -2.08 -15.05
N TRP A 132 -3.37 -1.15 -15.10
CA TRP A 132 -2.38 -0.89 -16.15
C TRP A 132 -1.74 -2.12 -16.86
N GLU A 133 -2.01 -3.36 -16.44
CA GLU A 133 -1.75 -4.60 -17.18
C GLU A 133 -2.69 -4.81 -18.38
N ALA A 134 -3.91 -4.25 -18.39
CA ALA A 134 -4.86 -4.44 -19.50
C ALA A 134 -4.52 -3.60 -20.76
N THR A 135 -3.68 -2.56 -20.64
CA THR A 135 -3.33 -1.66 -21.76
C THR A 135 -2.14 -2.13 -22.60
N ARG A 136 -1.47 -3.24 -22.26
CA ARG A 136 -0.35 -3.80 -23.06
C ARG A 136 -0.68 -5.06 -23.86
N GLY A 137 -1.92 -5.52 -23.86
CA GLY A 137 -2.36 -6.71 -24.61
C GLY A 137 -3.13 -6.43 -25.91
N GLY A 138 -3.12 -5.19 -26.41
CA GLY A 138 -3.83 -4.81 -27.63
C GLY A 138 -2.91 -4.16 -28.66
N SER A 139 -2.18 -4.99 -29.40
CA SER A 139 -1.69 -4.75 -30.78
C SER A 139 -1.25 -6.09 -31.36
#